data_AF-A0A241WFJ7-F1
#
_entry.id   AF-A0A241WFJ7-F1
#
_cell.length_a   1.000
_cell.length_b   1.000
_cell.length_c   1.000
_cell.angle_alpha   90.00
_cell.angle_beta   90.00
_cell.angle_gamma   90.00
#
_symmetry.space_group_name_H-M   'P 1'
#
loop_
_entity.id
_entity.type
_entity.pdbx_description
1 polymer ?
#
loop_
_entity_poly.entity_id
_entity_poly.type
_entity_poly.pdbx_seq_one_letter_code
_entity_poly.pdbx_strand_id
1 'polypeptide(L)'
;MSNDDGIDSNKAKISELKAVYKLAIETRNFEISQLINRNNFFMLFQGVLLAAVFSNQAPKPIVEFIICFSGIIISGHQIKVAAGAKYWQEWWELKTSEIENKLKDTIGKDNFIPLFSLSAETDEEKEEMKKFKEKVIKKINKPESKFLEKNYNKIITTKYSVSRVPIYTGFVLMLTWVALFFSTLGWFHGFDFSAFIHGIQFKKAP
;
A
#
# COMPACT_ATOMS: atom_id res chain seq x y z
N MET A 1 23.96 -47.96 15.49
CA MET A 1 23.64 -47.61 14.09
C MET A 1 22.42 -46.69 13.97
N SER A 2 22.03 -45.97 15.03
CA SER A 2 20.75 -45.23 15.12
C SER A 2 20.89 -43.71 15.23
N ASN A 3 22.12 -43.17 15.34
CA ASN A 3 22.35 -41.72 15.45
C ASN A 3 22.48 -41.01 14.10
N ASP A 4 22.80 -41.73 13.02
CA ASP A 4 23.05 -41.14 11.70
C ASP A 4 21.72 -40.83 10.96
N ASP A 5 20.75 -41.73 11.07
CA ASP A 5 19.40 -41.56 10.48
C ASP A 5 18.64 -40.34 11.05
N GLY A 6 18.85 -40.02 12.33
CA GLY A 6 18.22 -38.86 12.99
C GLY A 6 18.84 -37.52 12.59
N ILE A 7 20.13 -37.50 12.28
CA ILE A 7 20.86 -36.30 11.84
C ILE A 7 20.49 -35.97 10.38
N ASP A 8 20.40 -36.99 9.53
CA ASP A 8 20.04 -36.81 8.11
C ASP A 8 18.57 -36.38 7.94
N SER A 9 17.66 -36.93 8.76
CA SER A 9 16.24 -36.52 8.80
C SER A 9 16.07 -35.04 9.22
N ASN A 10 16.78 -34.59 10.25
CA ASN A 10 16.72 -33.18 10.67
C ASN A 10 17.31 -32.23 9.63
N LYS A 11 18.40 -32.64 8.97
CA LYS A 11 19.03 -31.85 7.91
C LYS A 11 18.13 -31.73 6.69
N ALA A 12 17.45 -32.81 6.30
CA ALA A 12 16.42 -32.80 5.25
C ALA A 12 15.26 -31.85 5.61
N LYS A 13 14.73 -31.94 6.84
CA LYS A 13 13.66 -31.06 7.33
C LYS A 13 14.05 -29.58 7.34
N ILE A 14 15.28 -29.25 7.76
CA ILE A 14 15.80 -27.88 7.71
C ILE A 14 15.92 -27.39 6.26
N SER A 15 16.39 -28.24 5.35
CA SER A 15 16.48 -27.91 3.92
C SER A 15 15.11 -27.61 3.31
N GLU A 16 14.12 -28.45 3.58
CA GLU A 16 12.74 -28.27 3.15
C GLU A 16 12.13 -26.98 3.70
N LEU A 17 12.27 -26.72 5.00
CA LEU A 17 11.74 -25.50 5.61
C LEU A 17 12.40 -24.23 5.04
N LYS A 18 13.71 -24.27 4.74
CA LYS A 18 14.39 -23.16 4.05
C LYS A 18 13.87 -22.96 2.63
N ALA A 19 13.60 -24.03 1.90
CA ALA A 19 13.02 -23.95 0.55
C ALA A 19 11.61 -23.36 0.58
N VAL A 20 10.76 -23.81 1.50
CA VAL A 20 9.40 -23.27 1.69
C VAL A 20 9.44 -21.80 2.11
N TYR A 21 10.33 -21.43 3.03
CA TYR A 21 10.51 -20.04 3.45
C TYR A 21 10.95 -19.13 2.30
N LYS A 22 11.93 -19.59 1.50
CA LYS A 22 12.38 -18.86 0.31
C LYS A 22 11.25 -18.69 -0.71
N LEU A 23 10.53 -19.77 -1.02
CA LEU A 23 9.39 -19.73 -1.93
C LEU A 23 8.30 -18.77 -1.43
N ALA A 24 7.99 -18.78 -0.14
CA ALA A 24 7.01 -17.87 0.46
C ALA A 24 7.40 -16.39 0.29
N ILE A 25 8.69 -16.07 0.47
CA ILE A 25 9.20 -14.70 0.24
C ILE A 25 9.08 -14.32 -1.24
N GLU A 26 9.47 -15.21 -2.15
CA GLU A 26 9.41 -14.97 -3.60
C GLU A 26 7.95 -14.75 -4.07
N THR A 27 7.03 -15.62 -3.65
CA THR A 27 5.60 -15.48 -3.93
C THR A 27 5.05 -14.17 -3.36
N ARG A 28 5.37 -13.82 -2.11
CA ARG A 28 4.95 -12.55 -1.50
C ARG A 28 5.44 -11.36 -2.31
N ASN A 29 6.71 -11.33 -2.70
CA ASN A 29 7.28 -10.23 -3.47
C ASN A 29 6.65 -10.12 -4.87
N PHE A 30 6.41 -11.26 -5.52
CA PHE A 30 5.71 -11.31 -6.80
C PHE A 30 4.28 -10.74 -6.67
N GLU A 31 3.53 -11.20 -5.68
CA GLU A 31 2.15 -10.75 -5.44
C GLU A 31 2.07 -9.27 -5.08
N ILE A 32 3.00 -8.76 -4.25
CA ILE A 32 3.10 -7.32 -3.95
C ILE A 32 3.31 -6.51 -5.24
N SER A 33 4.20 -6.97 -6.13
CA SER A 33 4.44 -6.32 -7.42
C SER A 33 3.18 -6.31 -8.30
N GLN A 34 2.46 -7.44 -8.36
CA GLN A 34 1.19 -7.53 -9.07
C GLN A 34 0.11 -6.61 -8.48
N LEU A 35 0.03 -6.50 -7.15
CA LEU A 35 -0.90 -5.59 -6.48
C LEU A 35 -0.61 -4.12 -6.79
N ILE A 36 0.67 -3.73 -6.82
CA ILE A 36 1.08 -2.38 -7.23
C ILE A 36 0.69 -2.12 -8.68
N ASN A 37 0.96 -3.06 -9.59
CA ASN A 37 0.60 -2.93 -11.00
C ASN A 37 -0.92 -2.78 -11.21
N ARG A 38 -1.74 -3.58 -10.50
CA ARG A 38 -3.21 -3.46 -10.53
C ARG A 38 -3.68 -2.11 -10.01
N ASN A 39 -3.13 -1.62 -8.91
CA ASN A 39 -3.50 -0.31 -8.38
C ASN A 39 -3.09 0.83 -9.32
N ASN A 40 -1.90 0.75 -9.93
CA ASN A 40 -1.43 1.73 -10.90
C ASN A 40 -2.29 1.77 -12.16
N PHE A 41 -2.78 0.62 -12.63
CA PHE A 41 -3.73 0.55 -13.74
C PHE A 41 -4.99 1.40 -13.47
N PHE A 42 -5.60 1.26 -12.29
CA PHE A 42 -6.79 2.05 -11.93
C PHE A 42 -6.46 3.55 -11.87
N MET A 43 -5.33 3.94 -11.26
CA MET A 43 -4.93 5.34 -11.20
C MET A 43 -4.71 5.94 -12.58
N LEU A 44 -4.03 5.23 -13.49
CA LEU A 44 -3.82 5.68 -14.87
C LEU A 44 -5.14 5.80 -15.63
N PHE A 45 -6.02 4.80 -15.52
CA PHE A 45 -7.31 4.81 -16.20
C PHE A 45 -8.17 6.00 -15.74
N GLN A 46 -8.21 6.28 -14.43
CA GLN A 46 -8.91 7.44 -13.91
C GLN A 46 -8.27 8.77 -14.34
N GLY A 47 -6.95 8.84 -14.46
CA GLY A 47 -6.26 9.99 -15.03
C GLY A 47 -6.68 10.26 -16.48
N VAL A 48 -6.79 9.21 -17.29
CA VAL A 48 -7.27 9.31 -18.68
C VAL A 48 -8.73 9.76 -18.74
N LEU A 49 -9.61 9.21 -17.89
CA LEU A 49 -11.01 9.65 -17.82
C LEU A 49 -11.13 11.13 -17.43
N LEU A 50 -10.36 11.59 -16.43
CA LEU A 50 -10.35 13.00 -16.02
C LEU A 50 -9.87 13.89 -17.16
N ALA A 51 -8.79 13.50 -17.85
CA ALA A 51 -8.31 14.24 -19.02
C ALA A 51 -9.35 14.30 -20.14
N ALA A 52 -10.12 13.22 -20.35
CA ALA A 52 -11.19 13.18 -21.34
C ALA A 52 -12.33 14.15 -21.01
N VAL A 53 -12.71 14.28 -19.72
CA VAL A 53 -13.70 15.27 -19.28
C VAL A 53 -13.20 16.69 -19.51
N PHE A 54 -11.95 17.00 -19.15
CA PHE A 54 -11.43 18.37 -19.25
C PHE A 54 -11.02 18.80 -20.67
N SER A 55 -10.70 17.87 -21.57
CA SER A 55 -10.31 18.18 -22.96
C SER A 55 -11.49 18.36 -23.91
N ASN A 56 -12.72 18.16 -23.44
CA ASN A 56 -13.92 18.21 -24.26
C ASN A 56 -14.32 19.67 -24.58
N GLN A 57 -13.89 20.20 -25.73
CA GLN A 57 -14.19 21.58 -26.16
C GLN A 57 -15.66 21.82 -26.58
N ALA A 58 -16.43 20.74 -26.83
CA ALA A 58 -17.85 20.79 -27.18
C ALA A 58 -18.61 19.73 -26.37
N PRO A 59 -18.89 20.01 -25.09
CA PRO A 59 -19.37 19.02 -24.14
C PRO A 59 -20.75 18.48 -24.54
N LYS A 60 -20.81 17.21 -24.94
CA LYS A 60 -22.06 16.46 -25.09
C LYS A 60 -22.48 15.97 -23.70
N PRO A 61 -23.56 16.49 -23.09
CA PRO A 61 -23.88 16.22 -21.68
C PRO A 61 -24.01 14.73 -21.35
N ILE A 62 -24.56 13.95 -22.28
CA ILE A 62 -24.71 12.49 -22.14
C ILE A 62 -23.34 11.79 -22.05
N VAL A 63 -22.35 12.24 -22.83
CA VAL A 63 -21.01 11.64 -22.85
C VAL A 63 -20.30 11.92 -21.52
N GLU A 64 -20.40 13.14 -21.02
CA GLU A 64 -19.81 13.52 -19.73
C GLU A 64 -20.46 12.79 -18.56
N PHE A 65 -21.79 12.64 -18.59
CA PHE A 65 -22.53 11.85 -17.63
C PHE A 65 -22.03 10.40 -17.57
N ILE A 66 -21.87 9.75 -18.74
CA ILE A 66 -21.38 8.37 -18.84
C ILE A 66 -19.94 8.26 -18.33
N ILE A 67 -19.07 9.20 -18.68
CA ILE A 67 -17.67 9.21 -18.22
C ILE A 67 -17.60 9.39 -16.70
N CYS A 68 -18.35 10.34 -16.14
CA CYS A 68 -18.37 10.57 -14.70
C CYS A 68 -18.93 9.36 -13.93
N PHE A 69 -20.02 8.77 -14.42
CA PHE A 69 -20.59 7.55 -13.85
C PHE A 69 -19.60 6.39 -13.88
N SER A 70 -18.90 6.21 -15.01
CA SER A 70 -17.83 5.22 -15.15
C SER A 70 -16.70 5.48 -14.14
N GLY A 71 -16.33 6.74 -13.92
CA GLY A 71 -15.34 7.13 -12.91
C GLY A 71 -15.73 6.75 -11.47
N ILE A 72 -17.01 6.88 -11.10
CA ILE A 72 -17.54 6.41 -9.80
C ILE A 72 -17.39 4.89 -9.68
N ILE A 73 -17.77 4.14 -10.72
CA ILE A 73 -17.68 2.68 -10.70
C ILE A 73 -16.21 2.25 -10.57
N ILE A 74 -15.32 2.85 -11.36
CA ILE A 74 -13.90 2.48 -11.38
C ILE A 74 -13.21 2.82 -10.05
N SER A 75 -13.47 3.99 -9.46
CA SER A 75 -12.96 4.33 -8.13
C SER A 75 -13.44 3.33 -7.07
N GLY A 76 -14.71 2.92 -7.12
CA GLY A 76 -15.24 1.87 -6.25
C GLY A 76 -14.49 0.53 -6.39
N HIS A 77 -14.14 0.13 -7.62
CA HIS A 77 -13.31 -1.06 -7.86
C HIS A 77 -11.89 -0.90 -7.31
N GLN A 78 -11.27 0.26 -7.50
CA GLN A 78 -9.95 0.55 -6.96
C GLN A 78 -9.93 0.40 -5.43
N ILE A 79 -10.92 0.96 -4.73
CA ILE A 79 -11.05 0.84 -3.27
C ILE A 79 -11.12 -0.64 -2.86
N LYS A 80 -11.97 -1.43 -3.51
CA LYS A 80 -12.13 -2.87 -3.22
C LYS A 80 -10.83 -3.65 -3.44
N VAL A 81 -10.14 -3.40 -4.55
CA VAL A 81 -8.86 -4.05 -4.88
C VAL A 81 -7.79 -3.66 -3.88
N ALA A 82 -7.69 -2.39 -3.49
CA ALA A 82 -6.75 -1.91 -2.50
C ALA A 82 -7.04 -2.46 -1.08
N ALA A 83 -8.32 -2.57 -0.70
CA ALA A 83 -8.72 -3.21 0.55
C ALA A 83 -8.38 -4.72 0.56
N GLY A 84 -8.64 -5.42 -0.55
CA GLY A 84 -8.25 -6.82 -0.72
C GLY A 84 -6.73 -7.02 -0.66
N ALA A 85 -5.96 -6.10 -1.26
CA ALA A 85 -4.50 -6.06 -1.17
C ALA A 85 -4.03 -6.01 0.28
N LYS A 86 -4.67 -5.16 1.10
CA LYS A 86 -4.34 -5.04 2.53
C LYS A 86 -4.55 -6.35 3.28
N TYR A 87 -5.66 -7.03 3.03
CA TYR A 87 -5.97 -8.33 3.65
C TYR A 87 -4.90 -9.37 3.30
N TRP A 88 -4.58 -9.54 2.01
CA TRP A 88 -3.59 -10.52 1.57
C TRP A 88 -2.19 -10.20 2.06
N GLN A 89 -1.82 -8.92 2.13
CA GLN A 89 -0.57 -8.48 2.72
C GLN A 89 -0.44 -8.95 4.18
N GLU A 90 -1.44 -8.69 5.02
CA GLU A 90 -1.46 -9.14 6.42
C GLU A 90 -1.45 -10.68 6.51
N TRP A 91 -2.18 -11.37 5.63
CA TRP A 91 -2.20 -12.83 5.57
C TRP A 91 -0.81 -13.42 5.28
N TRP A 92 -0.07 -12.87 4.31
CA TRP A 92 1.30 -13.32 4.00
C TRP A 92 2.29 -12.98 5.11
N GLU A 93 2.16 -11.80 5.73
CA GLU A 93 3.00 -11.40 6.86
C GLU A 93 2.82 -12.36 8.05
N LEU A 94 1.57 -12.71 8.39
CA LEU A 94 1.27 -13.71 9.42
C LEU A 94 1.79 -15.10 9.06
N LYS A 95 1.54 -15.57 7.83
CA LYS A 95 1.99 -16.90 7.40
C LYS A 95 3.51 -17.03 7.35
N THR A 96 4.19 -15.97 6.91
CA THR A 96 5.66 -15.93 6.91
C THR A 96 6.19 -15.96 8.34
N SER A 97 5.57 -15.23 9.28
CA SER A 97 5.95 -15.26 10.69
C SER A 97 5.75 -16.64 11.32
N GLU A 98 4.66 -17.35 11.01
CA GLU A 98 4.44 -18.73 11.49
C GLU A 98 5.54 -19.70 11.01
N ILE A 99 5.94 -19.60 9.73
CA ILE A 99 6.99 -20.42 9.15
C ILE A 99 8.36 -20.07 9.77
N GLU A 100 8.61 -18.78 9.98
CA GLU A 100 9.83 -18.27 10.61
C GLU A 100 10.00 -18.83 12.04
N ASN A 101 8.91 -18.85 12.83
CA ASN A 101 8.92 -19.41 14.18
C ASN A 101 9.20 -20.93 14.17
N LYS A 102 8.55 -21.69 13.27
CA LYS A 102 8.82 -23.13 13.12
C LYS A 102 10.27 -23.40 12.70
N LEU A 103 10.85 -22.54 11.88
CA LEU A 103 12.24 -22.64 11.45
C LEU A 103 13.21 -22.35 12.61
N LYS A 104 12.90 -21.34 13.43
CA LYS A 104 13.63 -21.02 14.67
C LYS A 104 13.63 -22.20 15.66
N ASP A 105 12.47 -22.83 15.87
CA ASP A 105 12.34 -23.98 16.77
C ASP A 105 13.11 -25.21 16.25
N THR A 106 13.21 -25.37 14.94
CA THR A 106 13.89 -26.52 14.32
C THR A 106 15.40 -26.36 14.24
N ILE A 107 15.92 -25.15 14.00
CA ILE A 107 17.35 -24.85 13.88
C ILE A 107 18.01 -24.61 15.26
N GLY A 108 17.23 -24.19 16.24
CA GLY A 108 17.71 -23.75 17.55
C GLY A 108 17.99 -22.25 17.58
N LYS A 109 17.73 -21.63 18.74
CA LYS A 109 17.76 -20.17 18.94
C LYS A 109 19.11 -19.53 18.61
N ASP A 110 20.22 -20.24 18.82
CA ASP A 110 21.57 -19.67 18.69
C ASP A 110 22.06 -19.53 17.25
N ASN A 111 21.46 -20.27 16.30
CA ASN A 111 21.86 -20.29 14.88
C ASN A 111 20.84 -19.65 13.93
N PHE A 112 19.75 -19.09 14.46
CA PHE A 112 18.67 -18.53 13.67
C PHE A 112 18.63 -17.01 13.75
N ILE A 113 18.67 -16.33 12.60
CA ILE A 113 18.56 -14.88 12.52
C ILE A 113 17.12 -14.54 12.09
N PRO A 114 16.28 -14.00 12.99
CA PRO A 114 14.94 -13.57 12.63
C PRO A 114 15.02 -12.30 11.74
N LEU A 115 14.26 -12.31 10.65
CA LEU A 115 14.14 -11.22 9.68
C LEU A 115 12.84 -10.43 9.88
N PHE A 116 11.73 -11.12 10.17
CA PHE A 116 10.39 -10.52 10.24
C PHE A 116 9.71 -10.68 11.60
N SER A 117 10.38 -11.26 12.60
CA SER A 117 9.80 -11.66 13.89
C SER A 117 8.96 -10.55 14.53
N LEU A 118 7.65 -10.61 14.27
CA LEU A 118 6.62 -9.75 14.86
C LEU A 118 6.28 -10.22 16.28
N SER A 119 6.59 -11.48 16.60
CA SER A 119 6.40 -12.13 17.89
C SER A 119 7.70 -12.11 18.69
N ALA A 120 7.92 -11.01 19.41
CA ALA A 120 8.86 -11.00 20.53
C ALA A 120 8.13 -11.58 21.74
N GLU A 121 8.35 -12.86 22.01
CA GLU A 121 7.65 -13.57 23.09
C GLU A 121 8.38 -13.40 24.43
N THR A 122 9.72 -13.35 24.39
CA THR A 122 10.54 -13.12 25.59
C THR A 122 10.87 -11.64 25.80
N ASP A 123 11.18 -11.26 27.04
CA ASP A 123 11.58 -9.88 27.36
C ASP A 123 12.93 -9.50 26.75
N GLU A 124 13.82 -10.47 26.53
CA GLU A 124 15.09 -10.28 25.81
C GLU A 124 14.85 -9.92 24.33
N GLU A 125 13.95 -10.63 23.64
CA GLU A 125 13.59 -10.36 22.25
C GLU A 125 12.92 -8.99 22.08
N LYS A 126 12.11 -8.57 23.06
CA LYS A 126 11.49 -7.23 23.06
C LYS A 126 12.54 -6.13 23.20
N GLU A 127 13.53 -6.32 24.05
CA GLU A 127 14.64 -5.37 24.22
C GLU A 127 15.55 -5.30 22.98
N GLU A 128 15.83 -6.43 22.33
CA GLU A 128 16.55 -6.44 21.05
C GLU A 128 15.77 -5.70 19.95
N MET A 129 14.47 -5.98 19.83
CA MET A 129 13.57 -5.31 18.90
C MET A 129 13.53 -3.79 19.15
N LYS A 130 13.50 -3.38 20.42
CA LYS A 130 13.52 -1.97 20.82
C LYS A 130 14.84 -1.30 20.45
N LYS A 131 15.99 -1.92 20.76
CA LYS A 131 17.32 -1.44 20.36
C LYS A 131 17.43 -1.30 18.84
N PHE A 132 16.88 -2.25 18.07
CA PHE A 132 16.86 -2.17 16.62
C PHE A 132 15.99 -1.02 16.11
N LYS A 133 14.78 -0.84 16.65
CA LYS A 133 13.91 0.31 16.34
C LYS A 133 14.60 1.65 16.62
N GLU A 134 15.33 1.76 17.72
CA GLU A 134 16.12 2.95 18.04
C GLU A 134 17.25 3.20 17.04
N LYS A 135 17.96 2.16 16.60
CA LYS A 135 18.97 2.27 15.53
C LYS A 135 18.36 2.79 14.24
N VAL A 136 17.18 2.30 13.86
CA VAL A 136 16.44 2.77 12.67
C VAL A 136 16.05 4.25 12.82
N ILE A 137 15.47 4.64 13.97
CA ILE A 137 15.08 6.04 14.23
C ILE A 137 16.31 6.96 14.21
N LYS A 138 17.43 6.55 14.81
CA LYS A 138 18.69 7.32 14.76
C LYS A 138 19.19 7.49 13.32
N LYS A 139 19.05 6.46 12.48
CA LYS A 139 19.42 6.54 11.06
C LYS A 139 18.50 7.47 10.28
N ILE A 140 17.18 7.41 10.51
CA ILE A 140 16.19 8.32 9.88
C ILE A 140 16.44 9.76 10.30
N ASN A 141 16.79 10.00 11.57
CA ASN A 141 17.06 11.32 12.11
C ASN A 141 18.48 11.84 11.84
N LYS A 142 19.35 11.07 11.16
CA LYS A 142 20.70 11.52 10.83
C LYS A 142 20.58 12.64 9.79
N PRO A 143 21.02 13.88 10.10
CA PRO A 143 20.75 15.03 9.25
C PRO A 143 21.70 15.09 8.06
N GLU A 144 21.15 15.26 6.85
CA GLU A 144 21.91 15.72 5.67
C GLU A 144 21.56 17.19 5.33
N SER A 145 20.40 17.72 5.78
CA SER A 145 19.94 19.10 5.53
C SER A 145 18.88 19.62 6.55
N LYS A 146 19.08 20.82 7.13
CA LYS A 146 18.44 21.21 8.41
C LYS A 146 16.97 21.67 8.41
N PHE A 147 16.38 22.12 7.30
CA PHE A 147 15.08 22.84 7.40
C PHE A 147 13.85 22.03 7.01
N LEU A 148 13.91 21.24 5.94
CA LEU A 148 12.78 20.45 5.47
C LEU A 148 12.71 19.05 6.11
N GLU A 149 13.85 18.51 6.54
CA GLU A 149 13.95 17.12 7.06
C GLU A 149 13.19 16.89 8.36
N LYS A 150 13.06 17.88 9.26
CA LYS A 150 12.36 17.67 10.54
C LYS A 150 10.87 17.35 10.35
N ASN A 151 10.23 17.97 9.35
CA ASN A 151 8.84 17.68 9.01
C ASN A 151 8.71 16.33 8.29
N TYR A 152 9.62 16.02 7.36
CA TYR A 152 9.62 14.74 6.66
C TYR A 152 9.92 13.55 7.57
N ASN A 153 10.88 13.65 8.49
CA ASN A 153 11.21 12.59 9.45
C ASN A 153 10.04 12.28 10.38
N LYS A 154 9.23 13.30 10.73
CA LYS A 154 7.98 13.11 11.47
C LYS A 154 6.96 12.31 10.66
N ILE A 155 6.83 12.56 9.36
CA ILE A 155 5.95 11.80 8.46
C ILE A 155 6.42 10.35 8.33
N ILE A 156 7.72 10.13 8.13
CA ILE A 156 8.32 8.79 8.01
C ILE A 156 8.08 7.97 9.29
N THR A 157 8.31 8.58 10.46
CA THR A 157 8.13 7.91 11.76
C THR A 157 6.68 7.66 12.15
N THR A 158 5.72 8.33 11.49
CA THR A 158 4.27 8.09 11.65
C THR A 158 3.83 6.76 11.01
N LYS A 159 4.68 6.13 10.19
CA LYS A 159 4.46 4.79 9.58
C LYS A 159 3.14 4.72 8.81
N TYR A 160 2.96 5.62 7.84
CA TYR A 160 1.82 5.54 6.94
C TYR A 160 1.75 4.16 6.29
N SER A 161 0.56 3.54 6.36
CA SER A 161 0.36 2.22 5.79
C SER A 161 0.37 2.31 4.27
N VAL A 162 1.38 1.68 3.66
CA VAL A 162 1.57 1.58 2.21
C VAL A 162 0.33 1.01 1.48
N SER A 163 -0.48 0.21 2.17
CA SER A 163 -1.69 -0.41 1.64
C SER A 163 -2.97 0.39 1.93
N ARG A 164 -2.96 1.33 2.89
CA ARG A 164 -4.12 2.22 3.13
C ARG A 164 -4.12 3.44 2.22
N VAL A 165 -2.95 3.92 1.80
CA VAL A 165 -2.85 5.09 0.92
C VAL A 165 -3.66 4.91 -0.37
N PRO A 166 -3.56 3.78 -1.11
CA PRO A 166 -4.38 3.57 -2.31
C PRO A 166 -5.89 3.53 -2.05
N ILE A 167 -6.31 3.03 -0.87
CA ILE A 167 -7.73 3.03 -0.46
C ILE A 167 -8.23 4.46 -0.32
N TYR A 168 -7.47 5.31 0.38
CA TYR A 168 -7.82 6.72 0.54
C TYR A 168 -7.80 7.47 -0.80
N THR A 169 -6.82 7.20 -1.66
CA THR A 169 -6.77 7.77 -3.01
C THR A 169 -8.02 7.41 -3.81
N GLY A 170 -8.41 6.13 -3.81
CA GLY A 170 -9.64 5.69 -4.48
C GLY A 170 -10.89 6.36 -3.92
N PHE A 171 -10.97 6.55 -2.60
CA PHE A 171 -12.07 7.26 -1.95
C PHE A 171 -12.14 8.75 -2.34
N VAL A 172 -11.00 9.44 -2.34
CA VAL A 172 -10.92 10.85 -2.78
C VAL A 172 -11.35 10.96 -4.25
N LEU A 173 -10.86 10.07 -5.11
CA LEU A 173 -11.26 10.06 -6.52
C LEU A 173 -12.76 9.76 -6.69
N MET A 174 -13.33 8.87 -5.88
CA MET A 174 -14.77 8.62 -5.88
C MET A 174 -15.57 9.87 -5.53
N LEU A 175 -15.15 10.62 -4.50
CA LEU A 175 -15.79 11.90 -4.14
C LEU A 175 -15.68 12.92 -5.28
N THR A 176 -14.52 13.02 -5.93
CA THR A 176 -14.33 13.87 -7.10
C THR A 176 -15.29 13.48 -8.23
N TRP A 177 -15.40 12.18 -8.54
CA TRP A 177 -16.30 11.71 -9.59
C TRP A 177 -17.77 11.93 -9.25
N VAL A 178 -18.17 11.78 -7.98
CA VAL A 178 -19.52 12.09 -7.51
C VAL A 178 -19.82 13.59 -7.65
N ALA A 179 -18.88 14.46 -7.30
CA ALA A 179 -19.04 15.90 -7.46
C ALA A 179 -19.19 16.29 -8.94
N LEU A 180 -18.33 15.76 -9.81
CA LEU A 180 -18.42 15.96 -11.26
C LEU A 180 -19.74 15.41 -11.82
N PHE A 181 -20.15 14.22 -11.41
CA PHE A 181 -21.42 13.62 -11.84
C PHE A 181 -22.63 14.49 -11.47
N PHE A 182 -22.68 15.01 -10.23
CA PHE A 182 -23.75 15.94 -9.84
C PHE A 182 -23.72 17.26 -10.59
N SER A 183 -22.54 17.73 -11.01
CA SER A 183 -22.43 18.91 -11.87
C SER A 183 -23.07 18.69 -13.25
N THR A 184 -23.02 17.47 -13.79
CA THR A 184 -23.66 17.14 -15.07
C THR A 184 -25.19 17.10 -14.99
N LEU A 185 -25.77 16.88 -13.80
CA LEU A 185 -27.21 16.81 -13.58
C LEU A 185 -27.89 18.19 -13.41
N GLY A 186 -27.12 19.28 -13.51
CA GLY A 186 -27.63 20.64 -13.31
C GLY A 186 -27.97 21.00 -11.85
N TRP A 187 -27.72 20.09 -10.90
CA TRP A 187 -28.07 20.27 -9.47
C TRP A 187 -27.31 21.44 -8.82
N PHE A 188 -26.16 21.82 -9.38
CA PHE A 188 -25.34 22.94 -8.92
C PHE A 188 -25.83 24.33 -9.38
N HIS A 189 -26.90 24.45 -10.19
CA HIS A 189 -27.43 25.77 -10.56
C HIS A 189 -27.93 26.60 -9.37
N GLY A 190 -28.16 25.99 -8.19
CA GLY A 190 -28.51 26.70 -6.96
C GLY A 190 -27.33 27.09 -6.05
N PHE A 191 -26.13 26.56 -6.29
CA PHE A 191 -24.93 26.80 -5.46
C PHE A 191 -23.75 27.13 -6.36
N ASP A 192 -23.62 28.41 -6.71
CA ASP A 192 -22.49 28.90 -7.51
C ASP A 192 -21.21 29.01 -6.66
N PHE A 193 -20.42 27.94 -6.60
CA PHE A 193 -19.12 27.92 -5.96
C PHE A 193 -18.08 28.84 -6.65
N SER A 194 -18.35 29.31 -7.88
CA SER A 194 -17.43 30.22 -8.60
C SER A 194 -17.37 31.60 -7.94
N ALA A 195 -18.43 32.00 -7.22
CA ALA A 195 -18.43 33.22 -6.42
C ALA A 195 -17.49 33.13 -5.20
N PHE A 196 -17.20 31.93 -4.69
CA PHE A 196 -16.38 31.70 -3.50
C PHE A 196 -14.94 31.30 -3.84
N ILE A 197 -14.72 30.55 -4.92
CA ILE A 197 -13.40 30.10 -5.36
C ILE A 197 -13.01 30.84 -6.65
N HIS A 198 -12.30 31.94 -6.50
CA HIS A 198 -11.66 32.62 -7.63
C HIS A 198 -10.41 31.82 -8.00
N GLY A 199 -10.48 31.07 -9.11
CA GLY A 199 -9.29 30.47 -9.70
C GLY A 199 -8.27 31.53 -10.15
N ILE A 200 -7.02 31.13 -10.38
CA ILE A 200 -6.07 31.95 -11.15
C ILE A 200 -6.75 32.21 -12.49
N GLN A 201 -7.01 33.47 -12.83
CA GLN A 201 -7.82 33.86 -13.99
C GLN A 201 -7.30 33.18 -15.27
N PHE A 202 -7.98 32.12 -15.71
CA PHE A 202 -7.80 31.62 -17.06
C PHE A 202 -8.59 32.55 -17.97
N LYS A 203 -7.86 33.21 -18.87
CA LYS A 203 -8.42 34.10 -19.90
C LYS A 203 -9.56 33.35 -20.59
N LYS A 204 -10.74 33.98 -20.68
CA LYS A 204 -11.90 33.45 -21.41
C LYS A 204 -11.42 33.00 -22.79
N ALA A 205 -11.65 31.73 -23.13
CA ALA A 205 -11.37 31.23 -24.48
C ALA A 205 -12.21 32.06 -25.48
N PRO A 206 -11.65 32.37 -26.67
CA PRO A 206 -12.33 33.15 -27.71
C PRO A 206 -13.59 32.47 -28.23
#